data_AF-A0A9D0DHK1-F1
#
_entry.id   AF-A0A9D0DHK1-F1
#
_cell.length_a   1.000
_cell.length_b   1.000
_cell.length_c   1.000
_cell.angle_alpha   90.00
_cell.angle_beta   90.00
_cell.angle_gamma   90.00
#
_symmetry.space_group_name_H-M   'P 1'
#
loop_
_entity.id
_entity.type
_entity.pdbx_description
1 polymer ?
#
loop_
_entity_poly.entity_id
_entity_poly.type
_entity_poly.pdbx_seq_one_letter_code
_entity_poly.pdbx_strand_id
1 'polypeptide(L)'
;MTTTSPFSLQHSSSECRARCGEVATLHGVIETPVFMPVGTQATVKGVTPENLVELGAQIILGNTYHLFIRPGHALIREFGGLHGFMHWDRPILTDSGGFQIFSLQELATITEEGAGFRS
;
A
#
# COMPACT_ATOMS: atom_id res chain seq x y z
N MET A 1 -18.47 -15.83 -12.88
CA MET A 1 -17.45 -16.04 -11.83
C MET A 1 -18.07 -15.53 -10.53
N THR A 2 -18.33 -16.42 -9.57
CA THR A 2 -18.74 -15.99 -8.23
C THR A 2 -17.53 -15.37 -7.56
N THR A 3 -17.54 -14.05 -7.40
CA THR A 3 -16.49 -13.33 -6.69
C THR A 3 -16.64 -13.63 -5.20
N THR A 4 -15.85 -14.58 -4.70
CA THR A 4 -15.66 -14.75 -3.26
C THR A 4 -14.97 -13.51 -2.72
N SER A 5 -15.56 -12.87 -1.71
CA SER A 5 -14.93 -11.74 -1.02
C SER A 5 -13.61 -12.18 -0.40
N PRO A 6 -12.51 -11.41 -0.54
CA PRO A 6 -11.26 -11.69 0.16
C PRO A 6 -11.36 -11.41 1.67
N PHE A 7 -12.41 -10.72 2.13
CA PHE A 7 -12.65 -10.40 3.52
C PHE A 7 -13.66 -11.34 4.17
N SER A 8 -13.34 -11.80 5.38
CA SER A 8 -14.21 -12.58 6.28
C SER A 8 -14.43 -11.82 7.59
N LEU A 9 -15.69 -11.57 7.94
CA LEU A 9 -16.03 -10.99 9.24
C LEU A 9 -15.97 -12.09 10.31
N GLN A 10 -15.13 -11.91 11.31
CA GLN A 10 -15.05 -12.84 12.44
C GLN A 10 -16.10 -12.44 13.48
N HIS A 11 -16.02 -11.21 14.01
CA HIS A 11 -16.90 -10.73 15.09
C HIS A 11 -17.35 -9.28 14.86
N SER A 12 -18.52 -8.94 15.41
CA SER A 12 -19.05 -7.56 15.45
C SER A 12 -19.55 -7.22 16.86
N SER A 13 -19.33 -5.98 17.30
CA SER A 13 -19.85 -5.52 18.59
C SER A 13 -21.37 -5.36 18.56
N SER A 14 -22.04 -5.69 19.67
CA SER A 14 -23.46 -5.39 19.88
C SER A 14 -23.72 -3.96 20.35
N GLU A 15 -22.68 -3.26 20.82
CA GLU A 15 -22.78 -1.93 21.44
C GLU A 15 -22.31 -0.80 20.52
N CYS A 16 -21.50 -1.10 19.50
CA CYS A 16 -20.96 -0.11 18.58
C CYS A 16 -20.70 -0.71 17.18
N ARG A 17 -20.14 0.09 16.27
CA ARG A 17 -19.87 -0.32 14.87
C ARG A 17 -18.53 -1.05 14.67
N ALA A 18 -17.87 -1.48 15.76
CA ALA A 18 -16.59 -2.17 15.69
C ALA A 18 -16.74 -3.57 15.08
N ARG A 19 -15.73 -3.97 14.30
CA ARG A 19 -15.69 -5.25 13.59
C ARG A 19 -14.26 -5.80 13.67
N CYS A 20 -14.15 -7.10 13.91
CA CYS A 20 -12.90 -7.84 13.74
C CYS A 20 -13.09 -8.84 12.61
N GLY A 21 -12.09 -8.97 11.76
CA GLY A 21 -12.16 -9.82 10.58
C GLY A 21 -10.80 -10.04 9.95
N GLU A 22 -10.77 -10.81 8.89
CA GLU A 22 -9.53 -11.20 8.20
C GLU A 22 -9.64 -10.88 6.71
N VAL A 23 -8.56 -10.38 6.12
CA VAL A 23 -8.41 -10.22 4.67
C VAL A 23 -7.36 -11.21 4.19
N ALA A 24 -7.78 -12.18 3.37
CA ALA A 24 -6.86 -13.10 2.73
C ALA A 24 -6.30 -12.50 1.43
N THR A 25 -4.98 -12.54 1.28
CA THR A 25 -4.28 -12.14 0.06
C THR A 25 -3.33 -13.24 -0.38
N LEU A 26 -2.76 -13.12 -1.59
CA LEU A 26 -1.73 -14.05 -2.06
C LEU A 26 -0.43 -14.00 -1.24
N HIS A 27 -0.19 -12.94 -0.48
CA HIS A 27 1.04 -12.73 0.29
C HIS A 27 0.82 -12.88 1.82
N GLY A 28 -0.37 -13.31 2.25
CA GLY A 28 -0.68 -13.52 3.66
C GLY A 28 -2.06 -13.03 4.06
N VAL A 29 -2.40 -13.29 5.33
CA VAL A 29 -3.66 -12.87 5.97
C VAL A 29 -3.42 -11.63 6.80
N ILE A 30 -4.37 -10.70 6.78
CA ILE A 30 -4.35 -9.45 7.55
C ILE A 30 -5.52 -9.48 8.51
N GLU A 31 -5.26 -9.39 9.81
CA GLU A 31 -6.28 -9.24 10.84
C GLU A 31 -6.71 -7.77 10.91
N THR A 32 -8.02 -7.53 11.05
CA THR A 32 -8.60 -6.18 11.14
C THR A 32 -9.27 -6.00 12.50
N PRO A 33 -9.22 -4.80 13.11
CA PRO A 33 -8.68 -3.55 12.56
C PRO A 33 -7.15 -3.53 12.50
N VAL A 34 -6.58 -2.94 11.44
CA VAL A 34 -5.14 -2.90 11.19
C VAL A 34 -4.65 -1.47 11.00
N PHE A 35 -3.45 -1.19 11.51
CA PHE A 35 -2.69 0.01 11.18
C PHE A 35 -1.64 -0.33 10.12
N MET A 36 -1.52 0.50 9.08
CA MET A 36 -0.58 0.29 7.97
C MET A 36 0.58 1.29 8.05
N PRO A 37 1.82 0.85 8.33
CA PRO A 37 3.00 1.70 8.19
C PRO A 37 3.18 2.18 6.75
N VAL A 38 3.57 3.45 6.56
CA VAL A 38 3.69 4.07 5.23
C VAL A 38 5.14 4.01 4.72
N GLY A 39 5.34 3.27 3.63
CA GLY A 39 6.57 3.24 2.85
C GLY A 39 6.55 4.29 1.74
N THR A 40 7.24 5.42 1.95
CA THR A 40 7.23 6.55 1.00
C THR A 40 8.22 6.40 -0.15
N GLN A 41 9.29 5.60 -0.04
CA GLN A 41 10.25 5.35 -1.13
C GLN A 41 10.69 3.89 -1.15
N ALA A 42 9.73 2.97 -1.14
CA ALA A 42 10.02 1.55 -0.95
C ALA A 42 10.78 1.25 0.37
N THR A 43 10.65 2.14 1.34
CA THR A 43 11.14 2.00 2.71
C THR A 43 10.23 2.79 3.64
N VAL A 44 10.01 2.26 4.84
CA VAL A 44 9.46 3.03 5.95
C VAL A 44 10.62 3.80 6.56
N LYS A 45 10.57 5.13 6.52
CA LYS A 45 11.71 5.98 6.90
C LYS A 45 12.23 5.62 8.29
N GLY A 46 13.50 5.21 8.36
CA GLY A 46 14.20 4.90 9.60
C GLY A 46 13.92 3.51 10.18
N VAL A 47 13.19 2.64 9.48
CA VAL A 47 12.82 1.30 9.96
C VAL A 47 13.05 0.28 8.83
N THR A 48 13.77 -0.81 9.11
CA THR A 48 14.00 -1.87 8.12
C THR A 48 12.75 -2.77 7.98
N PRO A 49 12.59 -3.50 6.86
CA PRO A 49 11.52 -4.49 6.73
C PRO A 49 11.48 -5.50 7.88
N GLU A 50 12.65 -5.92 8.37
CA GLU A 50 12.80 -6.86 9.49
C GLU A 50 12.22 -6.27 10.79
N ASN A 51 12.47 -4.99 11.06
CA ASN A 51 11.88 -4.35 12.23
C ASN A 51 10.35 -4.23 12.12
N LEU A 52 9.80 -4.01 10.92
CA LEU A 52 8.34 -4.01 10.73
C LEU A 52 7.76 -5.39 10.99
N VAL A 53 8.45 -6.45 10.55
CA VAL A 53 8.10 -7.84 10.82
C VAL A 53 8.11 -8.12 12.33
N GLU A 54 9.18 -7.72 13.03
CA GLU A 54 9.33 -7.87 14.49
C GLU A 54 8.24 -7.12 15.27
N LEU A 55 7.82 -5.96 14.78
CA LEU A 55 6.72 -5.17 15.35
C LEU A 55 5.33 -5.74 15.03
N GLY A 56 5.25 -6.84 14.26
CA GLY A 56 4.01 -7.51 13.93
C GLY A 56 3.23 -6.86 12.77
N ALA A 57 3.86 -6.01 11.96
CA ALA A 57 3.18 -5.42 10.80
C ALA A 57 2.78 -6.51 9.79
N GLN A 58 1.48 -6.67 9.55
CA GLN A 58 0.92 -7.64 8.60
C GLN A 58 0.81 -7.06 7.18
N ILE A 59 0.79 -5.73 7.04
CA ILE A 59 0.63 -5.04 5.76
C ILE A 59 1.29 -3.65 5.86
N ILE A 60 1.83 -3.18 4.74
CA ILE A 60 2.34 -1.80 4.60
C ILE A 60 1.63 -1.07 3.46
N LEU A 61 1.68 0.27 3.51
CA LEU A 61 1.23 1.13 2.42
C LEU A 61 2.43 1.60 1.59
N GLY A 62 2.47 1.28 0.30
CA GLY A 62 3.45 1.79 -0.66
C GLY A 62 2.92 3.03 -1.38
N ASN A 63 3.69 4.12 -1.37
CA ASN A 63 3.32 5.35 -2.08
C ASN A 63 3.72 5.30 -3.56
N THR A 64 2.73 5.18 -4.46
CA THR A 64 2.99 5.00 -5.89
C THR A 64 3.58 6.25 -6.54
N TYR A 65 3.23 7.45 -6.09
CA TYR A 65 3.77 8.70 -6.64
C TYR A 65 5.30 8.75 -6.51
N HIS A 66 5.82 8.51 -5.31
CA HIS A 66 7.25 8.51 -5.09
C HIS A 66 7.95 7.35 -5.80
N LEU A 67 7.39 6.14 -5.73
CA LEU A 67 7.94 4.96 -6.42
C LEU A 67 8.05 5.18 -7.94
N PHE A 68 7.08 5.89 -8.53
CA PHE A 68 7.05 6.21 -9.95
C PHE A 68 8.14 7.22 -10.34
N ILE A 69 8.35 8.26 -9.54
CA ILE A 69 9.38 9.28 -9.82
C ILE A 69 10.79 8.73 -9.56
N ARG A 70 10.97 8.02 -8.45
CA ARG A 70 12.24 7.41 -8.07
C ARG A 70 11.98 6.24 -7.12
N PRO A 71 12.40 5.01 -7.47
CA PRO A 71 13.36 4.64 -8.52
C PRO A 71 12.78 4.55 -9.94
N GLY A 72 11.46 4.53 -10.12
CA GLY A 72 10.80 4.25 -11.39
C GLY A 72 10.30 2.81 -11.49
N HIS A 73 9.13 2.65 -12.09
CA HIS A 73 8.42 1.37 -12.19
C HIS A 73 9.16 0.31 -13.04
N ALA A 74 9.97 0.73 -14.02
CA ALA A 74 10.78 -0.18 -14.83
C ALA A 74 11.83 -0.91 -13.98
N LEU A 75 12.57 -0.17 -13.14
CA LEU A 75 13.54 -0.76 -12.23
C LEU A 75 12.85 -1.68 -11.21
N ILE A 76 11.74 -1.24 -10.63
CA ILE A 76 10.96 -2.09 -9.70
C ILE A 76 10.55 -3.41 -10.36
N ARG A 77 10.17 -3.39 -11.64
CA ARG A 77 9.83 -4.59 -12.40
C ARG A 77 11.03 -5.52 -12.60
N GLU A 78 12.21 -4.98 -12.90
CA GLU A 78 13.46 -5.76 -13.07
C GLU A 78 13.86 -6.49 -11.78
N PHE A 79 13.55 -5.92 -10.62
CA PHE A 79 13.79 -6.53 -9.30
C PHE A 79 12.68 -7.52 -8.86
N GLY A 80 11.80 -7.96 -9.78
CA GLY A 80 10.73 -8.91 -9.47
C GLY A 80 9.47 -8.26 -8.87
N GLY A 81 9.30 -6.95 -9.04
CA GLY A 81 8.19 -6.19 -8.49
C GLY A 81 8.50 -5.57 -7.13
N LEU A 82 7.51 -4.90 -6.54
CA LEU A 82 7.71 -4.09 -5.34
C LEU A 82 8.13 -4.90 -4.12
N HIS A 83 7.58 -6.11 -3.95
CA HIS A 83 7.97 -7.04 -2.88
C HIS A 83 9.48 -7.35 -2.94
N GLY A 84 9.98 -7.72 -4.13
CA GLY A 84 11.41 -8.01 -4.34
C GLY A 84 12.30 -6.79 -4.15
N PHE A 85 11.85 -5.63 -4.65
CA PHE A 85 12.58 -4.37 -4.49
C PHE A 85 12.69 -3.92 -3.02
N MET A 86 11.63 -4.11 -2.22
CA MET A 86 11.57 -3.70 -0.81
C MET A 86 12.09 -4.75 0.16
N HIS A 87 12.38 -5.97 -0.29
CA HIS A 87 12.61 -7.12 0.57
C HIS A 87 11.45 -7.34 1.57
N TRP A 88 10.22 -7.24 1.08
CA TRP A 88 8.99 -7.40 1.87
C TRP A 88 8.14 -8.50 1.24
N ASP A 89 7.86 -9.56 1.99
CA ASP A 89 7.16 -10.76 1.52
C ASP A 89 5.68 -10.83 1.95
N ARG A 90 5.22 -9.83 2.70
CA ARG A 90 3.86 -9.67 3.22
C ARG A 90 3.02 -8.76 2.32
N PRO A 91 1.70 -8.63 2.56
CA PRO A 91 0.82 -7.76 1.79
C PRO A 91 1.30 -6.30 1.69
N ILE A 92 1.07 -5.70 0.52
CA ILE A 92 1.30 -4.27 0.25
C ILE A 92 0.01 -3.68 -0.31
N LEU A 93 -0.46 -2.57 0.28
CA LEU A 93 -1.45 -1.70 -0.33
C LEU A 93 -0.72 -0.57 -1.05
N THR A 94 -0.91 -0.44 -2.36
CA THR A 94 -0.43 0.72 -3.12
C THR A 94 -1.55 1.71 -3.31
N ASP A 95 -1.31 2.99 -3.00
CA ASP A 95 -2.22 4.06 -3.40
C ASP A 95 -2.12 4.33 -4.91
N SER A 96 -3.00 5.15 -5.46
CA SER A 96 -2.95 5.51 -6.89
C SER A 96 -1.93 6.61 -7.21
N GLY A 97 -1.42 7.32 -6.20
CA GLY A 97 -0.59 8.53 -6.38
C GLY A 97 -1.38 9.80 -6.75
N GLY A 98 -2.69 9.69 -7.05
CA GLY A 98 -3.50 10.82 -7.52
C GLY A 98 -3.66 11.93 -6.48
N PHE A 99 -3.70 11.57 -5.19
CA PHE A 99 -3.76 12.56 -4.10
C PHE A 99 -2.52 13.45 -4.07
N GLN A 100 -1.33 12.88 -4.26
CA GLN A 100 -0.06 13.60 -4.25
C GLN A 100 0.03 14.52 -5.47
N ILE A 101 -0.37 14.03 -6.64
CA ILE A 101 -0.45 14.83 -7.87
C ILE A 101 -1.37 16.04 -7.66
N PHE A 102 -2.54 15.84 -7.05
CA PHE A 102 -3.46 16.93 -6.73
C PHE A 102 -2.88 17.89 -5.68
N SER A 103 -2.22 17.39 -4.63
CA SER A 103 -1.66 18.23 -3.56
C SER A 103 -0.49 19.12 -4.01
N LEU A 104 0.14 18.79 -5.15
CA LEU A 104 1.24 19.56 -5.76
C LEU A 104 0.74 20.45 -6.91
N GLN A 105 -0.52 20.89 -6.83
CA GLN A 105 -1.32 21.54 -7.86
C GLN A 105 -0.67 22.73 -8.58
N GLU A 106 0.28 23.44 -7.96
CA GLU A 106 1.03 24.51 -8.65
C GLU A 106 1.88 23.99 -9.83
N LEU A 107 2.11 22.68 -9.91
CA LEU A 107 2.94 22.02 -10.94
C LEU A 107 2.16 21.01 -11.82
N ALA A 108 0.85 20.84 -11.60
CA ALA A 108 0.06 19.80 -12.25
C ALA A 108 -1.07 20.37 -13.13
N THR A 109 -1.19 19.85 -14.35
CA THR A 109 -2.35 20.06 -15.24
C THR A 109 -3.26 18.83 -15.16
N ILE A 110 -4.51 19.02 -14.73
CA ILE A 110 -5.51 17.94 -14.61
C ILE A 110 -6.51 18.08 -15.76
N THR A 111 -6.68 17.03 -16.55
CA THR A 111 -7.67 16.90 -17.63
C THR A 111 -8.55 15.67 -17.39
N GLU A 112 -9.58 15.47 -18.23
CA GLU A 112 -10.45 14.30 -18.12
C GLU A 112 -9.71 12.99 -18.45
N GLU A 113 -8.66 13.05 -19.27
CA GLU A 113 -7.80 11.91 -19.60
C GLU A 113 -6.76 11.57 -18.51
N GLY A 114 -6.51 12.46 -17.54
CA GLY A 114 -5.56 12.23 -16.47
C GLY A 114 -4.87 13.49 -15.95
N ALA A 115 -3.68 13.33 -15.37
CA ALA A 115 -2.91 14.44 -14.83
C ALA A 115 -1.47 14.43 -15.34
N GLY A 116 -1.01 15.56 -15.88
CA GLY A 116 0.37 15.78 -16.30
C GLY A 116 1.10 16.69 -15.30
N PHE A 117 2.37 16.40 -15.01
CA PHE A 117 3.19 17.21 -14.09
C PHE A 117 4.58 17.47 -14.68
N ARG A 118 5.18 18.61 -14.29
CA ARG A 118 6.60 18.91 -14.57
C ARG A 118 7.43 18.53 -13.34
N SER A 119 8.49 17.73 -13.55
CA SER A 119 9.51 17.41 -12.54
C SER A 119 10.54 18.50 -12.40
#